data_AF-A0A6G3XA79-F1
#
_entry.id   AF-A0A6G3XA79-F1
#
_cell.length_a   1.000
_cell.length_b   1.000
_cell.length_c   1.000
_cell.angle_alpha   90.00
_cell.angle_beta   90.00
_cell.angle_gamma   90.00
#
_symmetry.space_group_name_H-M   'P 1'
#
loop_
_entity.id
_entity.type
_entity.pdbx_description
1 polymer ?
#
loop_
_entity_poly.entity_id
_entity_poly.type
_entity_poly.pdbx_seq_one_letter_code
_entity_poly.pdbx_strand_id
1 'polypeptide(L)'
;EFYWFPHTGNCNTKRNNRSAGPAAPPGRVSSWIDDELLSNGVFQVACSLGRAVPATIPSIARLSSRALSARTYTDIPYKVFT
;
A
#
# COMPACT_ATOMS: atom_id res chain seq x y z
N GLU A 1 -6.25 -10.32 -5.11
CA GLU A 1 -5.32 -9.67 -6.06
C GLU A 1 -3.88 -9.98 -5.69
N PHE A 2 -2.95 -9.82 -6.64
CA PHE A 2 -1.51 -10.06 -6.47
C PHE A 2 -0.73 -8.87 -7.05
N TYR A 3 0.16 -8.29 -6.24
CA TYR A 3 0.99 -7.15 -6.61
C TYR A 3 2.45 -7.50 -6.39
N TRP A 4 3.29 -7.29 -7.41
CA TRP A 4 4.74 -7.54 -7.32
C TRP A 4 5.51 -6.22 -7.41
N PHE A 5 6.57 -6.09 -6.62
CA PHE A 5 7.43 -4.92 -6.60
C PHE A 5 8.68 -5.16 -7.46
N PRO A 6 8.83 -4.48 -8.62
CA PRO A 6 9.99 -4.63 -9.49
C PRO A 6 11.31 -4.42 -8.76
N HIS A 7 12.38 -5.09 -9.19
CA HIS A 7 13.70 -5.05 -8.54
C HIS A 7 13.75 -5.62 -7.12
N THR A 8 12.70 -6.32 -6.69
CA THR A 8 12.61 -7.02 -5.40
C THR A 8 12.04 -8.42 -5.58
N GLY A 9 12.29 -9.30 -4.60
CA GLY A 9 11.60 -10.59 -4.49
C GLY A 9 10.25 -10.50 -3.77
N ASN A 10 9.78 -9.30 -3.43
CA ASN A 10 8.61 -9.12 -2.57
C ASN A 10 7.34 -8.97 -3.41
N CYS A 11 6.26 -9.56 -2.91
CA CYS A 11 4.92 -9.40 -3.45
C CYS A 11 3.92 -9.20 -2.31
N ASN A 12 2.81 -8.53 -2.63
CA ASN A 12 1.69 -8.35 -1.74
C ASN A 12 0.46 -9.08 -2.30
N THR A 13 -0.32 -9.67 -1.41
CA THR A 13 -1.54 -10.41 -1.80
C THR A 13 -2.72 -9.87 -1.03
N LYS A 14 -3.75 -9.46 -1.76
CA LYS A 14 -5.05 -9.08 -1.17
C LYS A 14 -5.96 -10.29 -1.21
N ARG A 15 -6.41 -10.72 -0.04
CA ARG A 15 -7.40 -11.79 0.16
C ARG A 15 -8.61 -11.21 0.84
N ASN A 16 -9.78 -11.30 0.19
CA ASN A 16 -11.04 -10.85 0.74
C ASN A 16 -11.84 -12.09 1.18
N ASN A 17 -12.16 -12.18 2.47
CA ASN A 17 -12.95 -13.26 3.04
C ASN A 17 -14.26 -12.70 3.59
N ARG A 18 -15.35 -13.48 3.51
CA ARG A 18 -16.57 -13.13 4.25
C ARG A 18 -16.31 -13.34 5.75
N SER A 19 -16.58 -12.31 6.55
CA SER A 19 -16.45 -12.36 8.00
C SER A 19 -17.84 -12.29 8.64
N ALA A 20 -18.08 -13.11 9.66
CA ALA A 20 -19.27 -13.03 10.52
C ALA A 20 -19.02 -12.22 11.81
N GLY A 21 -17.77 -11.77 12.01
CA GLY A 21 -17.35 -11.04 13.20
C GLY A 21 -17.64 -9.54 13.14
N PRO A 22 -17.39 -8.81 14.25
CA PRO A 22 -17.62 -7.37 14.31
C PRO A 22 -16.71 -6.61 13.35
N ALA A 23 -17.17 -5.45 12.88
CA ALA A 23 -16.34 -4.57 12.08
C ALA A 23 -15.12 -4.09 12.90
N ALA A 24 -13.94 -4.24 12.32
CA ALA A 24 -12.66 -3.77 12.82
C ALA A 24 -12.03 -2.88 11.73
N PRO A 25 -12.55 -1.66 11.55
CA PRO A 25 -12.07 -0.75 10.52
C PRO A 25 -10.64 -0.28 10.81
N PRO A 26 -9.91 0.15 9.77
CA PRO A 26 -8.67 0.91 9.93
C PRO A 26 -8.78 2.03 10.97
N GLY A 27 -7.78 2.17 11.85
CA GLY A 27 -7.68 3.35 12.71
C GLY A 27 -7.52 4.63 11.87
N ARG A 28 -8.13 5.75 12.30
CA ARG A 28 -8.19 7.03 11.54
C ARG A 28 -6.82 7.56 11.11
N VAL A 29 -5.79 7.37 11.94
CA VAL A 29 -4.41 7.78 11.62
C VAL A 29 -3.86 6.96 10.45
N SER A 30 -4.17 5.67 10.41
CA SER A 30 -3.70 4.78 9.35
C SER A 30 -4.44 5.00 8.03
N SER A 31 -5.73 5.37 8.05
CA SER A 31 -6.41 5.75 6.80
C SER A 31 -5.88 7.08 6.27
N TRP A 32 -5.61 8.05 7.16
CA TRP A 32 -5.07 9.35 6.74
C TRP A 32 -3.65 9.26 6.14
N ILE A 33 -2.79 8.38 6.68
CA ILE A 33 -1.45 8.14 6.11
C ILE A 33 -1.55 7.54 4.70
N ASP A 34 -2.48 6.60 4.47
CA ASP A 34 -2.70 6.00 3.15
C ASP A 34 -3.24 7.04 2.16
N ASP A 35 -4.34 7.71 2.51
CA ASP A 35 -5.08 8.55 1.57
C ASP A 35 -4.31 9.83 1.22
N GLU A 36 -3.73 10.51 2.21
CA GLU A 36 -3.20 11.86 2.00
C GLU A 36 -1.68 11.86 1.84
N LEU A 37 -0.97 11.12 2.69
CA LEU A 37 0.50 11.20 2.74
C LEU A 37 1.16 10.34 1.66
N LEU A 38 0.68 9.11 1.49
CA LEU A 38 1.17 8.19 0.47
C LEU A 38 0.70 8.59 -0.92
N SER A 39 -0.60 8.88 -1.09
CA SER A 39 -1.17 9.11 -2.43
C SER A 39 -0.81 10.48 -3.04
N ASN A 40 -0.73 11.55 -2.25
CA ASN A 40 -0.52 12.90 -2.80
C ASN A 40 0.95 13.38 -2.75
N GLY A 41 1.71 13.03 -1.70
CA GLY A 41 3.06 13.57 -1.49
C GLY A 41 4.17 12.62 -1.89
N VAL A 42 4.23 11.47 -1.21
CA VAL A 42 5.37 10.55 -1.30
C VAL A 42 5.47 9.92 -2.69
N PHE A 43 4.34 9.53 -3.28
CA PHE A 43 4.35 8.91 -4.61
C PHE A 43 4.83 9.88 -5.69
N GLN A 44 4.41 11.15 -5.63
CA GLN A 44 4.85 12.18 -6.58
C GLN A 44 6.35 12.45 -6.48
N VAL A 45 6.90 12.51 -5.26
CA VAL A 45 8.34 12.67 -5.04
C VAL A 45 9.10 11.44 -5.55
N ALA A 46 8.63 10.23 -5.24
CA ALA A 46 9.25 8.99 -5.69
C ALA A 46 9.28 8.88 -7.23
N CYS A 47 8.17 9.20 -7.89
CA CYS A 47 8.07 9.22 -9.35
C CYS A 47 8.98 10.28 -9.98
N SER A 48 9.01 11.49 -9.41
CA SER A 48 9.87 12.57 -9.88
C SER A 48 11.36 12.23 -9.74
N LEU A 49 11.75 11.65 -8.61
CA LEU A 49 13.12 11.20 -8.36
C LEU A 49 13.52 10.03 -9.27
N GLY A 50 12.64 9.04 -9.44
CA GLY A 50 12.89 7.94 -10.37
C GLY A 50 13.03 8.41 -11.82
N ARG A 51 12.26 9.42 -12.22
CA ARG A 51 12.36 10.06 -13.55
C ARG A 51 13.67 10.83 -13.71
N ALA A 52 14.08 11.60 -12.70
CA ALA A 52 15.29 12.41 -12.76
C ALA A 52 16.57 11.57 -12.65
N VAL A 53 16.55 10.53 -11.80
CA VAL A 53 17.70 9.65 -11.54
C VAL A 53 17.22 8.19 -11.51
N PRO A 54 17.17 7.51 -12.67
CA PRO A 54 16.66 6.13 -12.78
C PRO A 54 17.39 5.11 -11.89
N ALA A 55 18.66 5.36 -11.55
CA ALA A 55 19.43 4.52 -10.63
C ALA A 55 18.84 4.45 -9.20
N THR A 56 17.95 5.38 -8.83
CA THR A 56 17.26 5.37 -7.52
C THR A 56 16.09 4.40 -7.47
N ILE A 57 15.54 3.98 -8.63
CA ILE A 57 14.34 3.14 -8.74
C ILE A 57 14.46 1.83 -7.93
N PRO A 58 15.56 1.06 -7.99
CA PRO A 58 15.67 -0.17 -7.21
C PRO A 58 15.61 0.06 -5.69
N SER A 59 16.21 1.15 -5.19
CA SER A 59 16.20 1.50 -3.77
C SER A 59 14.81 1.94 -3.30
N ILE A 60 14.13 2.75 -4.11
CA ILE A 60 12.74 3.16 -3.87
C ILE A 60 11.83 1.93 -3.84
N ALA A 61 11.94 1.02 -4.82
CA ALA A 61 11.11 -0.18 -4.88
C ALA A 61 11.31 -1.11 -3.68
N ARG A 62 12.56 -1.26 -3.19
CA ARG A 62 12.87 -2.02 -1.97
C ARG A 62 12.30 -1.38 -0.71
N LEU A 63 12.31 -0.05 -0.63
CA LEU A 63 11.73 0.66 0.51
C LEU A 63 10.20 0.52 0.51
N SER A 64 9.56 0.77 -0.64
CA SER A 64 8.11 0.65 -0.80
C SER A 64 7.61 -0.76 -0.51
N SER A 65 8.32 -1.80 -0.98
CA SER A 65 7.91 -3.19 -0.74
C SER A 65 7.97 -3.61 0.73
N ARG A 66 8.71 -2.88 1.58
CA ARG A 66 8.76 -3.08 3.04
C ARG A 66 7.76 -2.20 3.78
N ALA A 67 7.52 -0.99 3.28
CA ALA A 67 6.60 -0.04 3.90
C ALA A 67 5.13 -0.47 3.77
N LEU A 68 4.75 -1.08 2.63
CA LEU A 68 3.42 -1.67 2.42
C LEU A 68 3.29 -3.04 3.12
N SER A 69 3.49 -3.07 4.44
CA SER A 69 3.40 -4.29 5.26
C SER A 69 1.99 -4.91 5.24
N ALA A 70 1.91 -6.21 5.52
CA ALA A 70 0.66 -6.95 5.60
C ALA A 70 -0.30 -6.32 6.61
N ARG A 71 -1.57 -6.19 6.21
CA ARG A 71 -2.65 -5.66 7.04
C ARG A 71 -3.88 -6.55 6.93
N THR A 72 -4.65 -6.63 8.01
CA THR A 72 -5.98 -7.24 8.04
C THR A 72 -6.97 -6.29 8.69
N TYR A 73 -8.12 -6.09 8.07
CA TYR A 73 -9.23 -5.31 8.62
C TYR A 73 -10.56 -5.94 8.20
N THR A 74 -11.63 -5.58 8.87
CA THR A 74 -12.99 -6.04 8.55
C THR A 74 -13.92 -4.85 8.56
N ASP A 75 -14.66 -4.62 7.48
CA ASP A 75 -15.62 -3.52 7.37
C ASP A 75 -16.79 -3.94 6.47
N ILE A 76 -17.76 -3.04 6.33
CA ILE A 76 -18.92 -3.19 5.45
C ILE A 76 -18.43 -3.37 4.00
N PRO A 77 -19.05 -4.26 3.18
CA PRO A 77 -18.51 -4.66 1.88
C PRO A 77 -18.02 -3.51 0.99
N TYR A 78 -18.82 -2.44 0.83
CA TYR A 78 -18.47 -1.34 -0.07
C TYR A 78 -17.19 -0.60 0.32
N LYS A 79 -16.76 -0.67 1.59
CA LYS A 79 -15.51 -0.07 2.10
C LYS A 79 -14.29 -0.98 1.99
N VAL A 80 -14.48 -2.27 1.69
CA VAL A 80 -13.40 -3.26 1.51
C VAL A 80 -13.05 -3.44 0.03
N PHE A 81 -14.03 -3.23 -0.85
CA PHE A 81 -13.92 -3.40 -2.30
C PHE A 81 -13.59 -2.10 -3.07
N THR A 82 -13.40 -0.99 -2.38
CA THR A 82 -12.76 0.23 -2.93
C THR A 82 -11.25 0.13 -2.80
#